data_AF-A0AB39BMK6-F1
#
_entry.id   AF-A0AB39BMK6-F1
#
_cell.length_a   1.000
_cell.length_b   1.000
_cell.length_c   1.000
_cell.angle_alpha   90.00
_cell.angle_beta   90.00
_cell.angle_gamma   90.00
#
_symmetry.space_group_name_H-M   'P 1'
#
loop_
_entity.id
_entity.type
_entity.pdbx_description
1 polymer ?
#
loop_
_entity_poly.entity_id
_entity_poly.type
_entity_poly.pdbx_seq_one_letter_code
_entity_poly.pdbx_strand_id
1 'polypeptide(L)'
;MNTNYEVKVFKSANNQSTMDVQSLLTGKKMYNEKETCTDEGYHQSEYSYSGRMIFTICEHGKTSAKAFVPKKRMKPLLHSIINHTFHKLYGVNEGMKGADRWENFGHKNGTGRKISILFNKYFNNKKNKDVYQYIVQIEEGPVNENNSFVHGQTKRVKKMFSLEEMTEMAHEVYDFIHHEELKGMLNDRPLFTVMTNKSQTKNNAQAL
;
A
#
# COMPACT_ATOMS: atom_id res chain seq x y z
N MET A 1 -13.66 -2.03 24.21
CA MET A 1 -12.97 -0.74 24.06
C MET A 1 -12.04 -0.83 22.85
N ASN A 2 -12.22 0.01 21.83
CA ASN A 2 -11.30 0.09 20.69
C ASN A 2 -10.21 1.10 21.04
N THR A 3 -9.04 0.64 21.50
CA THR A 3 -7.86 1.49 21.64
C THR A 3 -7.17 1.60 20.29
N ASN A 4 -7.20 2.79 19.70
CA ASN A 4 -6.43 3.09 18.49
C ASN A 4 -4.97 3.36 18.91
N TYR A 5 -4.04 2.51 18.49
CA TYR A 5 -2.61 2.76 18.66
C TYR A 5 -2.03 3.23 17.32
N GLU A 6 -1.46 4.43 17.31
CA GLU A 6 -0.68 4.94 16.19
C GLU A 6 0.80 4.70 16.49
N VAL A 7 1.42 3.81 15.72
CA VAL A 7 2.84 3.46 15.88
C VAL A 7 3.59 3.84 14.61
N LYS A 8 4.73 4.48 14.78
CA LYS A 8 5.61 4.87 13.69
C LYS A 8 6.51 3.71 13.28
N VAL A 9 6.58 3.43 11.98
CA VAL A 9 7.28 2.25 11.44
C VAL A 9 8.50 2.63 10.61
N PHE A 10 8.49 3.72 9.85
CA PHE A 10 9.67 4.13 9.07
C PHE A 10 9.74 5.66 8.95
N LYS A 11 10.95 6.24 9.05
CA LYS A 11 11.20 7.67 8.77
C LYS A 11 12.45 7.85 7.92
N SER A 12 12.32 8.54 6.80
CA SER A 12 13.46 8.99 6.00
C SER A 12 13.34 10.47 5.67
N ALA A 13 14.46 11.20 5.72
CA ALA A 13 14.53 12.63 5.42
C ALA A 13 15.65 12.91 4.42
N ASN A 14 15.42 13.85 3.51
CA ASN A 14 16.48 14.50 2.74
C ASN A 14 16.25 16.02 2.76
N ASN A 15 17.13 16.79 2.13
CA ASN A 15 17.05 18.25 2.09
C ASN A 15 15.74 18.81 1.48
N GLN A 16 14.92 17.98 0.82
CA GLN A 16 13.69 18.40 0.13
C GLN A 16 12.42 17.91 0.82
N SER A 17 12.39 16.67 1.31
CA SER A 17 11.19 16.07 1.91
C SER A 17 11.50 14.96 2.93
N THR A 18 10.62 14.89 3.94
CA THR A 18 10.55 13.81 4.91
C THR A 18 9.39 12.89 4.57
N MET A 19 9.63 11.58 4.61
CA MET A 19 8.58 10.57 4.53
C MET A 19 8.49 9.78 5.83
N ASP A 20 7.26 9.57 6.29
CA ASP A 20 6.93 8.84 7.49
C ASP A 20 5.85 7.80 7.17
N VAL A 21 6.08 6.56 7.58
CA VAL A 21 5.10 5.47 7.47
C VAL A 21 4.66 5.12 8.87
N GLN A 22 3.38 5.35 9.15
CA GLN A 22 2.76 5.05 10.45
C GLN A 22 1.71 3.97 10.26
N SER A 23 1.59 3.08 11.23
CA SER A 23 0.56 2.06 11.27
C SER A 23 -0.56 2.51 12.20
N LEU A 24 -1.79 2.60 11.68
CA LEU A 24 -2.98 2.58 12.53
C LEU A 24 -3.37 1.12 12.75
N LEU A 25 -3.05 0.61 13.94
CA LEU A 25 -3.47 -0.71 14.38
C LEU A 25 -4.86 -0.60 14.98
N THR A 26 -5.83 -1.25 14.33
CA THR A 26 -7.11 -1.55 14.95
C THR A 26 -7.37 -3.03 14.81
N GLY A 27 -7.06 -3.80 15.86
CA GLY A 27 -7.57 -5.16 15.96
C GLY A 27 -9.10 -5.10 16.03
N LYS A 28 -9.78 -5.34 14.91
CA LYS A 28 -11.24 -5.51 14.89
C LYS A 28 -11.53 -6.97 14.58
N LYS A 29 -12.44 -7.56 15.35
CA LYS A 29 -13.14 -8.77 14.94
C LYS A 29 -13.84 -8.46 13.61
N MET A 30 -13.49 -9.13 12.52
CA MET A 30 -14.40 -9.20 11.37
C MET A 30 -15.23 -10.45 11.60
N TYR A 31 -16.48 -10.28 11.98
CA TYR A 31 -17.44 -11.33 11.67
C TYR A 31 -17.55 -11.34 10.14
N ASN A 32 -16.84 -12.24 9.47
CA ASN A 32 -17.29 -12.67 8.16
C ASN A 32 -18.58 -13.44 8.45
N GLU A 33 -19.72 -12.84 8.14
CA GLU A 33 -21.06 -13.44 8.22
C GLU A 33 -21.26 -14.54 7.15
N LYS A 34 -20.19 -15.28 6.84
CA LYS A 34 -20.28 -16.56 6.17
C LYS A 34 -19.73 -17.56 7.16
N GLU A 35 -20.66 -18.18 7.85
CA GLU A 35 -20.45 -19.40 8.61
C GLU A 35 -19.59 -20.35 7.77
N THR A 36 -18.28 -20.38 8.04
CA THR A 36 -17.45 -21.50 7.63
C THR A 36 -17.79 -22.63 8.60
N CYS A 37 -18.88 -23.33 8.30
CA CYS A 37 -19.19 -24.61 8.90
C CYS A 37 -18.02 -25.55 8.59
N THR A 38 -17.17 -25.82 9.57
CA THR A 38 -16.39 -27.05 9.57
C THR A 38 -17.34 -28.21 9.85
N ASP A 39 -17.06 -29.40 9.31
CA ASP A 39 -17.90 -30.62 9.45
C ASP A 39 -18.22 -31.01 10.91
N GLU A 40 -17.57 -30.38 11.90
CA GLU A 40 -17.72 -30.60 13.34
C GLU A 40 -18.54 -29.52 14.09
N GLY A 41 -19.20 -28.58 13.40
CA GLY A 41 -20.17 -27.65 14.02
C GLY A 41 -19.58 -26.48 14.83
N TYR A 42 -18.28 -26.18 14.68
CA TYR A 42 -17.64 -25.04 15.35
C TYR A 42 -17.75 -23.74 14.53
N HIS A 43 -18.43 -22.73 15.08
CA HIS A 43 -18.38 -21.36 14.57
C HIS A 43 -17.05 -20.71 14.97
N GLN A 44 -16.02 -20.77 14.12
CA GLN A 44 -14.78 -20.03 14.37
C GLN A 44 -14.96 -18.54 14.03
N SER A 45 -14.78 -17.69 15.05
CA SER A 45 -14.66 -16.25 14.85
C SER A 45 -13.32 -15.93 14.19
N GLU A 46 -13.32 -15.55 12.91
CA GLU A 46 -12.10 -15.09 12.23
C GLU A 46 -11.71 -13.67 12.69
N TYR A 47 -10.48 -13.48 13.15
CA TYR A 47 -9.94 -12.15 13.37
C TYR A 47 -9.20 -11.71 12.10
N SER A 48 -9.71 -10.69 11.43
CA SER A 48 -9.00 -10.11 10.28
C SER A 48 -8.09 -8.97 10.74
N TYR A 49 -6.90 -8.90 10.15
CA TYR A 49 -6.02 -7.77 10.37
C TYR A 49 -6.51 -6.54 9.60
N SER A 50 -7.46 -5.83 10.19
CA SER A 50 -8.04 -4.63 9.63
C SER A 50 -7.23 -3.39 10.04
N GLY A 51 -6.81 -2.57 9.09
CA GLY A 51 -6.02 -1.39 9.41
C GLY A 51 -5.52 -0.69 8.16
N ARG A 52 -4.97 0.51 8.37
CA ARG A 52 -4.38 1.31 7.30
C ARG A 52 -2.98 1.73 7.71
N MET A 53 -2.05 1.63 6.78
CA MET A 53 -0.78 2.32 6.86
C MET A 53 -0.99 3.76 6.36
N ILE A 54 -0.50 4.72 7.12
CA ILE A 54 -0.47 6.13 6.75
C ILE A 54 0.90 6.42 6.17
N PHE A 55 0.92 6.91 4.94
CA PHE A 55 2.10 7.48 4.29
C PHE A 55 2.01 8.98 4.42
N THR A 56 2.91 9.61 5.14
CA THR A 56 3.00 11.06 5.24
C THR A 56 4.25 11.51 4.49
N ILE A 57 4.10 12.39 3.50
CA ILE A 57 5.22 13.08 2.86
C ILE A 57 5.10 14.56 3.20
N CYS A 58 6.13 15.11 3.83
CA CYS A 58 6.26 16.51 4.18
C CYS A 58 7.38 17.13 3.35
N GLU A 59 7.06 18.07 2.46
CA GLU A 59 8.07 18.94 1.83
C GLU A 59 8.53 20.00 2.84
N HIS A 60 9.85 20.21 2.93
CA HIS A 60 10.45 21.17 3.84
C HIS A 60 9.84 22.57 3.63
N GLY A 61 9.17 23.09 4.66
CA GLY A 61 8.62 24.45 4.70
C GLY A 61 7.38 24.71 3.85
N LYS A 62 6.70 23.68 3.31
CA LYS A 62 5.55 23.89 2.40
C LYS A 62 4.32 23.07 2.77
N THR A 63 4.36 21.77 2.50
CA THR A 63 3.13 20.99 2.32
C THR A 63 3.33 19.57 2.82
N SER A 64 2.43 19.13 3.70
CA SER A 64 2.28 17.72 4.03
C SER A 64 1.13 17.11 3.23
N ALA A 65 1.30 15.86 2.82
CA ALA A 65 0.27 15.03 2.22
C ALA A 65 0.27 13.68 2.95
N LYS A 66 -0.91 13.19 3.29
CA LYS A 66 -1.09 11.92 4.00
C LYS A 66 -1.91 10.98 3.15
N ALA A 67 -1.48 9.76 2.87
CA ALA A 67 -2.29 8.75 2.18
C ALA A 67 -2.52 7.53 3.08
N PHE A 68 -3.68 6.90 2.94
CA PHE A 68 -4.04 5.72 3.73
C PHE A 68 -4.10 4.50 2.82
N VAL A 69 -3.32 3.48 3.14
CA VAL A 69 -3.28 2.22 2.38
C VAL A 69 -3.76 1.07 3.25
N PRO A 70 -4.76 0.28 2.81
CA PRO A 70 -5.15 -0.94 3.52
C PRO A 70 -3.97 -1.91 3.63
N LYS A 71 -3.73 -2.46 4.83
CA LYS A 71 -2.60 -3.39 5.06
C LYS A 71 -2.62 -4.62 4.15
N LYS A 72 -3.82 -5.13 3.81
CA LYS A 72 -3.99 -6.22 2.83
C LYS A 72 -3.39 -5.93 1.45
N ARG A 73 -3.31 -4.67 1.05
CA ARG A 73 -2.67 -4.26 -0.21
C ARG A 73 -1.18 -3.96 -0.04
N MET A 74 -0.78 -3.60 1.18
CA MET A 74 0.61 -3.27 1.52
C MET A 74 1.51 -4.50 1.48
N LYS A 75 1.11 -5.61 2.11
CA LYS A 75 1.98 -6.80 2.23
C LYS A 75 2.43 -7.38 0.86
N PRO A 76 1.54 -7.59 -0.14
CA PRO A 76 1.96 -8.04 -1.47
C PRO A 76 2.86 -7.03 -2.19
N LEU A 77 2.57 -5.74 -2.03
CA LEU A 77 3.38 -4.64 -2.58
C LEU A 77 4.80 -4.68 -2.00
N LEU A 78 4.96 -4.69 -0.68
CA LEU A 78 6.27 -4.71 -0.02
C LEU A 78 7.04 -5.98 -0.37
N HIS A 79 6.36 -7.12 -0.36
CA HIS A 79 6.93 -8.40 -0.79
C HIS A 79 7.47 -8.34 -2.23
N SER A 80 6.77 -7.64 -3.13
CA SER A 80 7.24 -7.47 -4.52
C SER A 80 8.49 -6.59 -4.62
N ILE A 81 8.63 -5.60 -3.73
CA ILE A 81 9.81 -4.71 -3.68
C ILE A 81 11.01 -5.48 -3.12
N ILE A 82 10.82 -6.17 -2.00
CA ILE A 82 11.83 -7.01 -1.35
C ILE A 82 12.38 -8.06 -2.32
N ASN A 83 11.49 -8.76 -3.05
CA ASN A 83 11.89 -9.81 -3.98
C ASN A 83 12.25 -9.29 -5.39
N HIS A 84 12.36 -7.97 -5.58
CA HIS A 84 12.63 -7.35 -6.87
C HIS A 84 11.68 -7.78 -8.01
N THR A 85 10.45 -8.17 -7.68
CA THR A 85 9.41 -8.58 -8.65
C THR A 85 8.37 -7.49 -8.92
N PHE A 86 8.55 -6.30 -8.35
CA PHE A 86 7.66 -5.16 -8.54
C PHE A 86 7.35 -4.89 -10.02
N HIS A 87 8.37 -4.85 -10.88
CA HIS A 87 8.22 -4.66 -12.32
C HIS A 87 7.42 -5.80 -13.00
N LYS A 88 7.50 -7.03 -12.50
CA LYS A 88 6.74 -8.16 -13.07
C LYS A 88 5.25 -8.10 -12.68
N LEU A 89 4.95 -7.58 -11.49
CA LEU A 89 3.61 -7.55 -10.94
C LEU A 89 2.84 -6.28 -11.26
N TYR A 90 3.56 -5.16 -11.37
CA TYR A 90 3.01 -3.82 -11.55
C TYR A 90 3.61 -3.09 -12.75
N GLY A 91 4.48 -3.76 -13.49
CA GLY A 91 4.90 -3.29 -14.80
C GLY A 91 3.78 -3.39 -15.79
N VAL A 92 3.84 -2.48 -16.75
CA VAL A 92 2.97 -2.56 -17.90
C VAL A 92 3.55 -3.66 -18.79
N ASN A 93 2.80 -4.75 -18.98
CA ASN A 93 3.13 -5.79 -19.97
C ASN A 93 3.58 -5.10 -21.27
N GLU A 94 4.69 -5.58 -21.83
CA GLU A 94 5.30 -5.11 -23.08
C GLU A 94 4.24 -4.65 -24.09
N GLY A 95 3.98 -3.34 -24.17
CA GLY A 95 2.94 -2.82 -25.07
C GLY A 95 2.23 -1.53 -24.66
N MET A 96 2.08 -1.21 -23.36
CA MET A 96 1.58 0.11 -22.97
C MET A 96 2.70 0.99 -22.38
N LYS A 97 2.84 2.19 -22.93
CA LYS A 97 3.83 3.18 -22.48
C LYS A 97 3.43 3.68 -21.11
N GLY A 98 4.14 3.25 -20.07
CA GLY A 98 3.97 3.74 -18.71
C GLY A 98 4.96 3.03 -17.79
N ALA A 99 5.63 3.78 -16.93
CA ALA A 99 6.51 3.21 -15.91
C ALA A 99 5.75 2.22 -15.01
N ASP A 100 6.44 1.19 -14.51
CA ASP A 100 5.86 0.23 -13.57
C ASP A 100 5.27 0.96 -12.38
N ARG A 101 3.99 0.72 -12.10
CA ARG A 101 3.23 1.55 -11.18
C ARG A 101 2.23 0.74 -10.37
N TRP A 102 2.30 0.93 -9.06
CA TRP A 102 1.26 0.56 -8.13
C TRP A 102 0.51 1.81 -7.67
N GLU A 103 -0.82 1.75 -7.58
CA GLU A 103 -1.63 2.87 -7.08
C GLU A 103 -2.69 2.39 -6.09
N ASN A 104 -2.99 3.25 -5.11
CA ASN A 104 -4.16 3.10 -4.25
C ASN A 104 -4.90 4.43 -4.13
N PHE A 105 -6.17 4.39 -4.53
CA PHE A 105 -7.07 5.54 -4.54
C PHE A 105 -8.06 5.49 -3.38
N GLY A 106 -8.36 6.64 -2.81
CA GLY A 106 -9.42 6.86 -1.84
C GLY A 106 -10.13 8.19 -2.11
N HIS A 107 -11.37 8.29 -1.66
CA HIS A 107 -12.20 9.48 -1.83
C HIS A 107 -12.93 9.76 -0.52
N LYS A 108 -13.03 11.04 -0.15
CA LYS A 108 -13.89 11.52 0.93
C LYS A 108 -14.43 12.91 0.60
N ASN A 109 -15.75 13.10 0.68
CA ASN A 109 -16.42 14.39 0.54
C ASN A 109 -16.00 15.18 -0.72
N GLY A 110 -16.03 14.55 -1.90
CA GLY A 110 -15.65 15.21 -3.17
C GLY A 110 -14.14 15.39 -3.39
N THR A 111 -13.30 15.08 -2.40
CA THR A 111 -11.84 15.14 -2.52
C THR A 111 -11.27 13.74 -2.71
N GLY A 112 -10.55 13.55 -3.81
CA GLY A 112 -9.78 12.36 -4.10
C GLY A 112 -8.40 12.43 -3.48
N ARG A 113 -7.86 11.26 -3.14
CA ARG A 113 -6.52 11.10 -2.63
C ARG A 113 -5.93 9.81 -3.18
N LYS A 114 -4.80 9.93 -3.85
CA LYS A 114 -4.11 8.80 -4.49
C LYS A 114 -2.68 8.73 -3.99
N ILE A 115 -2.25 7.51 -3.65
CA ILE A 115 -0.83 7.21 -3.50
C ILE A 115 -0.39 6.34 -4.67
N SER A 116 0.74 6.69 -5.26
CA SER A 116 1.37 5.94 -6.35
C SER A 116 2.82 5.64 -5.98
N ILE A 117 3.26 4.42 -6.25
CA ILE A 117 4.66 4.01 -6.19
C ILE A 117 5.07 3.67 -7.62
N LEU A 118 6.09 4.36 -8.12
CA LEU A 118 6.62 4.16 -9.46
C LEU A 118 8.04 3.59 -9.36
N PHE A 119 8.35 2.60 -10.19
CA PHE A 119 9.72 2.19 -10.42
C PHE A 119 10.26 2.88 -11.68
N ASN A 120 11.42 3.51 -11.56
CA ASN A 120 12.02 4.27 -12.64
C ASN A 120 13.47 3.81 -12.86
N LYS A 121 13.79 3.48 -14.11
CA LYS A 121 15.13 3.17 -14.60
C LYS A 121 15.58 4.29 -15.54
N TYR A 122 16.72 4.91 -15.25
CA TYR A 122 17.32 5.92 -16.14
C TYR A 122 18.84 5.79 -16.15
N PHE A 123 19.45 6.17 -17.28
CA PHE A 123 20.90 6.20 -17.41
C PHE A 123 21.47 7.49 -16.83
N ASN A 124 22.41 7.38 -15.89
CA ASN A 124 23.08 8.53 -15.31
C ASN A 124 24.39 8.83 -16.04
N ASN A 125 24.35 9.81 -16.95
CA ASN A 125 25.51 10.23 -17.74
C ASN A 125 26.75 10.59 -16.88
N LYS A 126 26.57 11.14 -15.67
CA LYS A 126 27.69 11.53 -14.80
C LYS A 126 28.39 10.34 -14.16
N LYS A 127 27.65 9.26 -13.89
CA LYS A 127 28.18 8.04 -13.26
C LYS A 127 28.38 6.90 -14.27
N ASN A 128 28.11 7.15 -15.55
CA ASN A 128 28.15 6.20 -16.65
C ASN A 128 27.50 4.85 -16.31
N LYS A 129 26.34 4.87 -15.64
CA LYS A 129 25.65 3.67 -15.17
C LYS A 129 24.15 3.84 -15.12
N ASP A 130 23.43 2.73 -15.23
CA ASP A 130 22.00 2.67 -14.95
C ASP A 130 21.74 2.96 -13.47
N VAL A 131 20.70 3.77 -13.23
CA VAL A 131 20.21 4.09 -11.89
C VAL A 131 18.76 3.67 -11.79
N TYR A 132 18.46 2.95 -10.72
CA TYR A 132 17.13 2.47 -10.36
C TYR A 132 16.64 3.24 -9.15
N GLN A 133 15.42 3.75 -9.22
CA GLN A 133 14.83 4.50 -8.13
C GLN A 133 13.33 4.23 -8.01
N TYR A 134 12.82 4.31 -6.79
CA TYR A 134 11.39 4.34 -6.53
C TYR A 134 10.93 5.77 -6.28
N ILE A 135 9.75 6.11 -6.79
CA ILE A 135 9.11 7.40 -6.56
C ILE A 135 7.80 7.13 -5.83
N VAL A 136 7.70 7.58 -4.59
CA VAL A 136 6.46 7.57 -3.82
C VAL A 136 5.80 8.93 -3.98
N GLN A 137 4.57 8.94 -4.46
CA GLN A 137 3.83 10.15 -4.77
C GLN A 137 2.46 10.12 -4.11
N ILE A 138 2.05 11.26 -3.53
CA ILE A 138 0.69 11.48 -3.02
C ILE A 138 0.07 12.63 -3.81
N GLU A 139 -1.09 12.38 -4.39
CA GLU A 139 -1.94 13.35 -5.05
C GLU A 139 -3.21 13.56 -4.26
N GLU A 140 -3.61 14.82 -4.10
CA GLU A 140 -4.86 15.22 -3.45
C GLU A 140 -5.51 16.34 -4.24
N GLY A 141 -6.82 16.26 -4.45
CA GLY A 141 -7.55 17.28 -5.21
C GLY A 141 -9.00 16.90 -5.42
N PRO A 142 -9.81 17.81 -5.97
CA PRO A 142 -11.19 17.53 -6.30
C PRO A 142 -11.27 16.45 -7.36
N VAL A 143 -12.31 15.62 -7.25
CA VAL A 143 -12.60 14.55 -8.21
C VAL A 143 -13.89 14.83 -8.95
N ASN A 144 -13.91 14.48 -10.23
CA ASN A 144 -15.11 14.48 -11.05
C ASN A 144 -16.02 13.32 -10.67
N GLU A 145 -17.24 13.31 -11.21
CA GLU A 145 -18.24 12.24 -11.03
C GLU A 145 -17.70 10.86 -11.42
N ASN A 146 -16.74 10.81 -12.34
CA ASN A 146 -16.06 9.59 -12.79
C ASN A 146 -14.89 9.16 -11.88
N ASN A 147 -14.76 9.71 -10.66
CA ASN A 147 -13.65 9.49 -9.73
C ASN A 147 -12.25 9.82 -10.31
N SER A 148 -12.19 10.60 -11.38
CA SER A 148 -10.94 11.11 -11.93
C SER A 148 -10.60 12.46 -11.30
N PHE A 149 -9.31 12.76 -11.15
CA PHE A 149 -8.88 14.06 -10.67
C PHE A 149 -9.25 15.17 -11.66
N VAL A 150 -9.75 16.28 -11.15
CA VAL A 150 -9.91 17.51 -11.94
C VAL A 150 -8.53 17.99 -12.38
N HIS A 151 -8.36 18.22 -13.68
CA HIS A 151 -7.09 18.63 -14.25
C HIS A 151 -6.62 19.99 -13.69
N GLY A 152 -5.34 20.11 -13.38
CA GLY A 152 -4.75 21.36 -12.88
C GLY A 152 -5.07 21.73 -11.42
N GLN A 153 -5.99 21.02 -10.76
CA GLN A 153 -6.40 21.30 -9.37
C GLN A 153 -5.88 20.27 -8.36
N THR A 154 -4.84 19.52 -8.73
CA THR A 154 -4.24 18.51 -7.86
C THR A 154 -2.98 19.02 -7.19
N LYS A 155 -2.95 18.92 -5.87
CA LYS A 155 -1.73 19.04 -5.08
C LYS A 155 -1.00 17.71 -5.16
N ARG A 156 0.27 17.75 -5.56
CA ARG A 156 1.13 16.57 -5.67
C ARG A 156 2.38 16.76 -4.82
N VAL A 157 2.68 15.77 -3.99
CA VAL A 157 3.92 15.71 -3.20
C VAL A 157 4.64 14.42 -3.54
N LYS A 158 5.96 14.45 -3.70
CA LYS A 158 6.75 13.26 -4.07
C LYS A 158 8.04 13.13 -3.26
N LYS A 159 8.45 11.88 -3.05
CA LYS A 159 9.74 11.51 -2.46
C LYS A 159 10.37 10.43 -3.35
N MET A 160 11.65 10.62 -3.65
CA MET A 160 12.46 9.67 -4.40
C MET A 160 13.31 8.87 -3.42
N PHE A 161 13.43 7.58 -3.68
CA PHE A 161 14.25 6.63 -2.93
C PHE A 161 15.15 5.88 -3.90
N SER A 162 16.39 5.63 -3.49
CA SER A 162 17.22 4.63 -4.15
C SER A 162 16.56 3.24 -4.04
N LEU A 163 17.04 2.30 -4.86
CA LEU A 163 16.63 0.90 -4.74
C LEU A 163 16.88 0.36 -3.31
N GLU A 164 18.04 0.67 -2.74
CA GLU A 164 18.44 0.22 -1.40
C GLU A 164 17.51 0.81 -0.32
N GLU A 165 17.31 2.13 -0.30
CA GLU A 165 16.46 2.80 0.69
C GLU A 165 15.01 2.29 0.66
N MET A 166 14.47 2.05 -0.54
CA MET A 166 13.12 1.51 -0.68
C MET A 166 13.03 0.05 -0.23
N THR A 167 14.08 -0.74 -0.45
CA THR A 167 14.13 -2.14 -0.06
C THR A 167 14.23 -2.27 1.46
N GLU A 168 15.08 -1.46 2.10
CA GLU A 168 15.17 -1.36 3.57
C GLU A 168 13.84 -0.95 4.20
N MET A 169 13.19 0.10 3.66
CA MET A 169 11.85 0.49 4.10
C MET A 169 10.86 -0.67 3.93
N ALA A 170 10.94 -1.39 2.82
CA ALA A 170 10.02 -2.48 2.55
C ALA A 170 10.19 -3.62 3.57
N HIS A 171 11.43 -3.97 3.93
CA HIS A 171 11.72 -4.92 5.00
C HIS A 171 11.15 -4.46 6.35
N GLU A 172 11.48 -3.24 6.79
CA GLU A 172 11.05 -2.75 8.11
C GLU A 172 9.51 -2.75 8.23
N VAL A 173 8.80 -2.30 7.19
CA VAL A 173 7.33 -2.29 7.21
C VAL A 173 6.76 -3.71 7.09
N TYR A 174 7.37 -4.59 6.29
CA TYR A 174 6.91 -5.97 6.13
C TYR A 174 7.08 -6.78 7.42
N ASP A 175 8.26 -6.70 8.03
CA ASP A 175 8.60 -7.40 9.27
C ASP A 175 7.75 -6.89 10.43
N PHE A 176 7.47 -5.58 10.49
CA PHE A 176 6.52 -5.04 11.45
C PHE A 176 5.13 -5.66 11.30
N ILE A 177 4.60 -5.76 10.07
CA ILE A 177 3.31 -6.41 9.81
C ILE A 177 3.35 -7.87 10.27
N HIS A 178 4.43 -8.59 9.93
CA HIS A 178 4.58 -10.00 10.26
C HIS A 178 4.70 -10.25 11.76
N HIS A 179 5.46 -9.42 12.47
CA HIS A 179 5.61 -9.50 13.92
C HIS A 179 4.28 -9.29 14.66
N GLU A 180 3.48 -8.32 14.21
CA GLU A 180 2.14 -8.09 14.78
C GLU A 180 1.18 -9.25 14.49
N GLU A 181 1.29 -9.89 13.32
CA GLU A 181 0.52 -11.11 13.00
C GLU A 181 0.92 -12.27 13.92
N LEU A 182 2.23 -12.48 14.13
CA LEU A 182 2.76 -13.53 15.00
C LEU A 182 2.37 -13.31 16.47
N LYS A 183 2.42 -12.07 16.96
CA LYS A 183 1.87 -11.73 18.29
C LYS A 183 0.38 -12.05 18.39
N GLY A 184 -0.39 -11.78 17.33
CA GLY A 184 -1.79 -12.16 17.26
C GLY A 184 -1.98 -13.67 17.43
N MET A 185 -1.20 -14.45 16.67
CA MET A 185 -1.22 -15.91 16.74
C MET A 185 -0.89 -16.45 18.14
N LEU A 186 0.14 -15.91 18.80
CA LEU A 186 0.53 -16.32 20.16
C LEU A 186 -0.51 -16.00 21.24
N ASN A 187 -1.41 -15.06 20.99
CA ASN A 187 -2.47 -14.66 21.94
C ASN A 187 -3.85 -15.26 21.58
N ASP A 188 -3.86 -16.40 20.87
CA ASP A 188 -5.07 -17.09 20.39
C ASP A 188 -6.02 -16.18 19.56
N ARG A 189 -5.44 -15.18 18.90
CA ARG A 189 -6.14 -14.23 18.02
C ARG A 189 -5.40 -14.17 16.68
N PRO A 190 -5.35 -15.29 15.93
CA PRO A 190 -4.61 -15.33 14.67
C PRO A 190 -5.12 -14.22 13.74
N LEU A 191 -4.22 -13.32 13.37
CA LEU A 191 -4.52 -12.18 12.50
C LEU A 191 -4.19 -12.60 11.08
N PHE A 192 -5.21 -12.93 10.30
CA PHE A 192 -4.98 -13.38 8.93
C PHE A 192 -4.81 -12.18 7.99
N THR A 193 -3.73 -12.17 7.20
CA THR A 193 -3.69 -11.34 5.98
C THR A 193 -4.69 -11.94 5.00
N VAL A 194 -5.65 -11.15 4.50
CA VAL A 194 -6.45 -11.57 3.34
C VAL A 194 -5.51 -11.65 2.14
N MET A 195 -5.09 -12.86 1.78
CA MET A 195 -4.37 -13.11 0.54
C MET A 195 -5.34 -12.86 -0.63
N THR A 196 -4.91 -12.07 -1.60
CA THR A 196 -5.67 -11.90 -2.84
C THR A 196 -5.71 -13.24 -3.56
N ASN A 197 -6.83 -13.95 -3.48
CA ASN A 197 -7.09 -15.07 -4.38
C ASN A 197 -7.05 -14.56 -5.82
N LYS A 198 -5.97 -14.87 -6.55
CA LYS A 198 -6.03 -14.95 -8.00
C LYS A 198 -6.95 -16.12 -8.33
N SER A 199 -8.25 -15.87 -8.44
CA SER A 199 -9.25 -16.67 -9.19
C SER A 199 -10.66 -16.22 -8.81
N GLN A 200 -11.14 -15.16 -9.45
CA GLN A 200 -12.56 -15.04 -9.80
C GLN A 200 -12.66 -14.38 -11.17
N THR A 201 -12.09 -15.04 -12.19
CA THR A 201 -12.60 -14.89 -13.55
C THR A 201 -13.92 -15.64 -13.58
N LYS A 202 -15.02 -14.99 -13.20
CA LYS A 202 -16.34 -15.51 -13.52
C LYS A 202 -16.59 -15.27 -15.00
N ASN A 203 -16.40 -16.31 -15.79
CA ASN A 203 -16.98 -16.43 -17.12
C ASN A 203 -18.51 -16.38 -16.95
N ASN A 204 -19.10 -15.20 -17.12
CA ASN A 204 -20.51 -15.12 -17.49
C ASN A 204 -20.59 -15.25 -19.01
N ALA A 205 -20.42 -16.49 -19.48
CA ALA A 205 -20.83 -16.90 -20.82
C ALA A 205 -21.72 -18.12 -20.62
N GLN A 206 -23.01 -17.86 -20.37
CA GLN A 206 -24.15 -18.74 -20.68
C GLN A 206 -25.43 -18.11 -20.11
N ALA A 207 -26.20 -17.48 -20.99
CA ALA A 207 -27.65 -17.54 -20.97
C ALA A 207 -28.11 -17.36 -22.42
N LEU A 208 -28.81 -18.38 -22.90
CA LEU A 208 -29.46 -18.49 -24.20
C LEU A 208 -30.45 -17.35 -24.46
#